data_AF-A0A0R3MN24-F1
#
_entry.id   AF-A0A0R3MN24-F1
#
_cell.length_a   1.000
_cell.length_b   1.000
_cell.length_c   1.000
_cell.angle_alpha   90.00
_cell.angle_beta   90.00
_cell.angle_gamma   90.00
#
_symmetry.space_group_name_H-M   'P 1'
#
loop_
_entity.id
_entity.type
_entity.pdbx_description
1 polymer ?
#
loop_
_entity_poly.entity_id
_entity_poly.type
_entity_poly.pdbx_seq_one_letter_code
_entity_poly.pdbx_strand_id
1 'polypeptide(L)' 'MVVLFSMIDGEKEVSCAISTSAMDEMEGVVRARAGEREAQFMRLRERIEVCADGKYQASELEGAPAGIILRSIDFRKQR' A
#
# COMPACT_ATOMS: atom_id res chain seq x y z
N MET A 1 4.18 -8.69 8.21
CA MET A 1 2.84 -8.21 8.60
C MET A 1 2.37 -7.26 7.51
N VAL A 2 1.06 -7.17 7.29
CA VAL A 2 0.47 -6.29 6.27
C VAL A 2 -0.61 -5.43 6.91
N VAL A 3 -0.82 -4.23 6.38
CA VAL A 3 -1.96 -3.37 6.68
C VAL A 3 -2.93 -3.52 5.51
N LEU A 4 -4.17 -3.90 5.81
CA LEU A 4 -5.24 -3.99 4.82
C LEU A 4 -5.96 -2.64 4.77
N PHE A 5 -6.28 -2.19 3.57
CA PHE A 5 -7.06 -0.99 3.33
C PHE A 5 -7.89 -1.18 2.06
N SER A 6 -8.96 -0.41 1.90
CA SER A 6 -9.78 -0.45 0.70
C SER A 6 -9.58 0.84 -0.08
N MET A 7 -9.32 0.71 -1.37
CA MET A 7 -9.34 1.82 -2.32
C MET A 7 -10.73 1.88 -2.95
N ILE A 8 -11.33 3.07 -3.02
CA ILE A 8 -12.63 3.27 -3.65
C ILE A 8 -12.41 3.97 -4.98
N ASP A 9 -12.74 3.28 -6.07
CA ASP A 9 -12.72 3.80 -7.44
C ASP A 9 -14.16 3.96 -7.91
N GLY A 10 -14.74 5.14 -7.66
CA GLY A 10 -16.16 5.42 -7.90
C GLY A 10 -17.07 4.50 -7.07
N GLU A 11 -17.71 3.53 -7.72
CA GLU A 11 -18.61 2.54 -7.09
C GLU A 11 -17.89 1.22 -6.76
N LYS A 12 -16.62 1.08 -7.15
CA LYS A 12 -15.87 -0.16 -6.99
C LYS A 12 -14.96 -0.09 -5.78
N GLU A 13 -15.18 -1.00 -4.84
CA GLU A 13 -14.26 -1.24 -3.72
C GLU A 13 -13.16 -2.21 -4.16
N VAL A 14 -11.91 -1.79 -4.02
CA VAL A 14 -10.72 -2.59 -4.33
C VAL A 14 -9.98 -2.89 -3.04
N SER A 15 -9.94 -4.16 -2.67
CA SER A 15 -9.17 -4.65 -1.53
C SER A 15 -7.68 -4.47 -1.77
N CYS A 16 -7.01 -3.71 -0.91
CA CYS A 16 -5.59 -3.42 -1.00
C CYS A 16 -4.85 -3.87 0.28
N ALA A 17 -3.60 -4.25 0.12
CA ALA A 17 -2.74 -4.66 1.21
C ALA A 17 -1.36 -4.03 1.02
N ILE A 18 -0.83 -3.43 2.08
CA ILE A 18 0.55 -2.94 2.09
C ILE A 18 1.38 -3.65 3.14
N SER A 19 2.59 -4.05 2.77
CA SER A 19 3.54 -4.63 3.72
C SER A 19 4.04 -3.58 4.70
N THR A 20 4.08 -3.90 5.99
CA THR A 20 4.63 -3.02 7.03
C THR A 20 6.08 -2.61 6.73
N SER A 21 6.86 -3.53 6.14
CA SER A 21 8.24 -3.24 5.71
C SER A 21 8.31 -2.20 4.59
N ALA A 22 7.30 -2.15 3.72
CA ALA A 22 7.24 -1.16 2.64
C ALA A 22 6.96 0.24 3.19
N MET A 23 6.09 0.33 4.20
CA MET A 23 5.83 1.58 4.93
C MET A 23 7.09 2.09 5.64
N ASP A 24 7.78 1.20 6.34
CA ASP A 24 9.04 1.48 7.02
C ASP A 24 10.11 1.98 6.04
N GLU A 25 10.28 1.31 4.88
CA GLU A 25 11.22 1.73 3.84
C GLU A 25 10.86 3.09 3.21
N MET A 26 9.56 3.40 3.08
CA MET A 26 9.11 4.68 2.52
C MET A 26 9.34 5.86 3.46
N GLU A 27 9.12 5.69 4.77
CA GLU A 27 9.43 6.70 5.79
C GLU A 27 10.93 6.75 6.14
N GLY A 28 11.71 5.74 5.75
CA GLY A 28 13.13 5.63 6.12
C GLY A 28 13.34 5.26 7.59
N VAL A 29 12.33 4.67 8.24
CA VAL A 29 12.35 4.26 9.64
C VAL A 29 12.50 2.75 9.73
N VAL A 30 13.39 2.27 10.59
CA VAL A 30 13.54 0.82 10.82
C VAL A 30 12.57 0.38 11.92
N ARG A 31 11.45 -0.23 11.52
CA ARG A 31 10.41 -0.82 12.39
C ARG A 31 9.61 0.20 13.22
N ALA A 32 8.66 0.88 12.59
CA ALA A 32 7.63 1.61 13.32
C ALA A 32 6.87 0.69 14.30
N ARG A 33 6.56 1.21 15.50
CA ARG A 33 5.75 0.51 16.51
C ARG A 33 4.35 0.26 15.98
N ALA A 34 3.71 -0.82 16.41
CA ALA A 34 2.36 -1.18 15.96
C ALA A 34 1.34 -0.05 16.14
N GLY A 35 1.41 0.68 17.26
CA GLY A 35 0.53 1.84 17.53
C GLY A 35 0.82 3.08 16.68
N GLU A 36 1.95 3.14 15.97
CA GLU A 36 2.27 4.23 15.04
C GLU A 36 2.00 3.86 13.58
N ARG A 37 1.60 2.61 13.30
CA ARG A 37 1.35 2.12 11.92
C ARG A 37 0.22 2.88 11.25
N GLU A 38 -0.87 3.15 11.96
CA GLU A 38 -2.00 3.91 11.41
C GLU A 38 -1.57 5.35 11.08
N ALA A 39 -0.82 6.00 11.97
CA ALA A 39 -0.28 7.34 11.73
C ALA A 39 0.72 7.35 10.55
N GLN A 40 1.60 6.35 10.47
CA GLN A 40 2.52 6.15 9.35
C GLN A 40 1.77 5.93 8.04
N PHE A 41 0.71 5.11 8.05
CA PHE A 41 -0.15 4.89 6.88
C PHE A 41 -0.78 6.20 6.41
N MET A 42 -1.35 6.99 7.34
CA MET A 42 -1.95 8.28 7.03
C MET A 42 -0.95 9.28 6.44
N ARG A 43 0.30 9.30 6.92
CA ARG A 43 1.38 10.13 6.35
C ARG A 43 1.80 9.69 4.95
N LEU A 44 1.87 8.38 4.73
CA LEU A 44 2.28 7.78 3.46
C LEU A 44 1.11 7.60 2.48
N ARG A 45 -0.11 7.97 2.87
CA ARG A 45 -1.35 7.71 2.13
C ARG A 45 -1.22 8.11 0.66
N GLU A 46 -0.74 9.32 0.38
CA GLU A 46 -0.59 9.82 -0.99
C GLU A 46 0.29 8.90 -1.86
N ARG A 47 1.44 8.46 -1.33
CA ARG A 47 2.36 7.56 -2.04
C ARG A 47 1.77 6.16 -2.22
N ILE A 48 1.06 5.67 -1.21
CA ILE A 48 0.37 4.38 -1.22
C ILE A 48 -0.72 4.40 -2.29
N GLU A 49 -1.51 5.47 -2.32
CA GLU A 49 -2.62 5.67 -3.26
C GLU A 49 -2.11 5.77 -4.71
N VAL A 50 -1.08 6.57 -4.98
CA VAL A 50 -0.46 6.66 -6.31
C VAL A 50 0.08 5.29 -6.78
N CYS A 51 0.73 4.54 -5.89
CA CYS A 51 1.22 3.21 -6.24
C CYS A 51 0.09 2.20 -6.45
N ALA A 52 -0.98 2.27 -5.65
CA ALA A 52 -2.16 1.43 -5.80
C ALA A 52 -2.88 1.73 -7.12
N ASP A 53 -3.14 3.00 -7.41
CA ASP A 53 -3.76 3.44 -8.66
C ASP A 53 -2.94 3.00 -9.88
N GLY A 54 -1.62 3.17 -9.85
CA GLY A 54 -0.75 2.70 -10.93
C GLY A 54 -0.85 1.18 -11.17
N LYS A 55 -0.87 0.38 -10.11
CA LYS A 55 -1.09 -1.08 -10.21
C LYS A 55 -2.49 -1.43 -10.69
N TYR A 56 -3.49 -0.70 -10.22
CA TYR A 56 -4.88 -0.89 -10.60
C TYR A 56 -5.09 -0.63 -12.09
N GLN A 57 -4.55 0.47 -12.60
CA GLN A 57 -4.56 0.82 -14.02
C GLN A 57 -3.78 -0.20 -14.86
N ALA A 58 -2.67 -0.73 -14.34
CA ALA A 58 -1.93 -1.82 -14.98
C ALA A 58 -2.63 -3.19 -14.88
N SER A 59 -3.77 -3.29 -14.17
CA SER A 59 -4.48 -4.54 -13.88
C SER A 59 -3.59 -5.60 -13.19
N GLU A 60 -2.57 -5.17 -12.43
CA GLU A 60 -1.69 -6.04 -11.63
C GLU A 60 -2.34 -6.44 -10.30
N LEU A 61 -3.54 -7.05 -10.39
CA LEU A 61 -4.26 -7.55 -9.23
C LEU A 61 -3.68 -8.90 -8.79
N GLU A 62 -3.34 -9.01 -7.52
CA GLU A 62 -2.79 -10.20 -6.88
C GLU A 62 -3.73 -10.70 -5.76
N GLY A 63 -3.82 -12.03 -5.61
CA GLY A 63 -4.59 -12.68 -4.54
C GLY A 63 -5.95 -13.25 -4.95
N ALA A 64 -6.60 -13.93 -4.01
CA ALA A 64 -7.97 -14.45 -4.13
C ALA A 64 -8.74 -14.11 -2.83
N PRO A 65 -9.60 -13.07 -2.80
CA PRO A 65 -10.08 -12.25 -3.93
C PRO A 65 -8.99 -11.36 -4.54
N ALA A 66 -9.15 -11.04 -5.84
CA ALA A 66 -8.21 -10.20 -6.59
C ALA A 66 -8.14 -8.80 -5.97
N GLY A 67 -6.97 -8.42 -5.47
CA GLY A 67 -6.73 -7.14 -4.82
C GLY A 67 -5.37 -6.56 -5.21
N ILE A 68 -4.99 -5.45 -4.60
CA ILE A 68 -3.69 -4.82 -4.87
C ILE A 68 -2.75 -5.10 -3.71
N ILE A 69 -1.57 -5.66 -3.99
CA ILE A 69 -0.55 -5.90 -2.98
C ILE A 69 0.63 -4.96 -3.22
N LEU A 70 0.87 -4.08 -2.26
CA LEU A 70 1.97 -3.13 -2.25
C LEU A 70 3.11 -3.68 -1.38
N ARG A 71 4.22 -3.97 -2.05
CA ARG A 71 5.48 -4.45 -1.48
C ARG A 71 6.53 -3.37 -1.62
N SER A 72 7.61 -3.47 -0.85
CA SER A 72 8.72 -2.51 -0.91
C SER A 72 9.29 -2.33 -2.33
N ILE A 73 9.27 -3.40 -3.13
CA ILE A 73 9.75 -3.40 -4.52
C ILE A 73 8.93 -2.47 -5.42
N ASP A 74 7.63 -2.29 -5.14
CA ASP A 74 6.74 -1.45 -5.93
C ASP A 74 7.10 0.03 -5.74
N PHE A 75 7.51 0.40 -4.53
CA PHE A 75 7.95 1.75 -4.20
C PHE A 75 9.40 2.05 -4.63
N ARG A 76 10.23 1.03 -4.81
CA ARG A 76 11.59 1.20 -5.35
C ARG A 76 11.61 1.53 -6.83
N LYS A 77 10.61 1.08 -7.59
CA LYS A 77 10.50 1.34 -9.04
C LYS A 77 10.04 2.76 -9.38
N GLN A 78 9.38 3.47 -8.46
CA GLN A 78 8.90 4.85 -8.63
C GLN A 78 9.93 5.92 -8.19
N ARG A 79 11.19 5.55 -7.97
CA ARG A 79 12.22 6.43 -7.43
C ARG A 79 13.07 7.08 -8.51
#